data_AF-A0AA51YB47-F1
#
_entry.id   AF-A0AA51YB47-F1
#
_cell.length_a   1.000
_cell.length_b   1.000
_cell.length_c   1.000
_cell.angle_alpha   90.00
_cell.angle_beta   90.00
_cell.angle_gamma   90.00
#
_symmetry.space_group_name_H-M   'P 1'
#
loop_
_entity.id
_entity.type
_entity.pdbx_description
1 polymer ?
#
loop_
_entity_poly.entity_id
_entity_poly.type
_entity_poly.pdbx_seq_one_letter_code
_entity_poly.pdbx_strand_id
1 'polypeptide(L)' 'MSLQRWGLAFLQLGALLLAIGLLPAAFMAIFLPSTPALIPALLSVSVAPPGAVCFTAGLLIWGIGLVRR' A
#
# COMPACT_ATOMS: atom_id res chain seq x y z
N MET A 1 -9.82 -20.91 -9.24
CA MET A 1 -8.64 -20.05 -8.96
C MET A 1 -8.29 -20.19 -7.48
N SER A 2 -7.04 -20.56 -7.12
CA SER A 2 -6.68 -20.82 -5.72
C SER A 2 -6.66 -19.54 -4.87
N LEU A 3 -7.16 -19.61 -3.62
CA LEU A 3 -7.16 -18.52 -2.63
C LEU A 3 -5.81 -17.77 -2.56
N GLN A 4 -4.71 -18.48 -2.72
CA GLN A 4 -3.36 -17.92 -2.64
C GLN A 4 -3.03 -16.91 -3.77
N ARG A 5 -3.61 -17.08 -4.97
CA ARG A 5 -3.40 -16.12 -6.08
C ARG A 5 -4.15 -14.81 -5.83
N TRP A 6 -5.34 -14.90 -5.23
CA TRP A 6 -6.09 -13.72 -4.80
C TRP A 6 -5.39 -12.99 -3.65
N GLY A 7 -4.82 -13.72 -2.69
CA GLY A 7 -3.99 -13.14 -1.62
C GLY A 7 -2.78 -12.38 -2.16
N LEU A 8 -2.05 -12.95 -3.13
CA LEU A 8 -0.92 -12.29 -3.80
C LEU A 8 -1.34 -11.03 -4.57
N ALA A 9 -2.46 -11.07 -5.30
CA ALA A 9 -2.97 -9.90 -6.02
C ALA A 9 -3.35 -8.75 -5.09
N PHE A 10 -4.00 -9.05 -3.95
CA PHE A 10 -4.32 -8.04 -2.93
C PHE A 10 -3.08 -7.49 -2.23
N LEU A 11 -2.07 -8.33 -1.96
CA LEU A 11 -0.77 -7.91 -1.44
C LEU A 11 -0.06 -6.97 -2.42
N GLN A 12 -0.02 -7.30 -3.71
CA GLN A 12 0.58 -6.46 -4.75
C GLN A 12 -0.14 -5.12 -4.87
N LEU A 13 -1.47 -5.14 -4.89
CA LEU A 13 -2.28 -3.92 -4.98
C LEU A 13 -2.13 -3.05 -3.74
N GLY A 14 -2.15 -3.63 -2.53
CA GLY A 14 -1.91 -2.92 -1.29
C GLY A 14 -0.50 -2.33 -1.19
N ALA A 15 0.53 -3.09 -1.60
CA ALA A 15 1.91 -2.62 -1.64
C ALA A 15 2.09 -1.49 -2.66
N LEU A 16 1.45 -1.58 -3.82
CA LEU A 16 1.48 -0.54 -4.84
C LEU A 16 0.84 0.75 -4.33
N LEU A 17 -0.33 0.66 -3.71
CA LEU A 17 -1.02 1.82 -3.12
C LEU A 17 -0.20 2.45 -1.98
N LEU A 18 0.39 1.63 -1.10
CA LEU A 18 1.31 2.12 -0.06
C LEU A 18 2.53 2.81 -0.66
N ALA A 19 3.15 2.23 -1.69
CA ALA A 19 4.28 2.83 -2.38
C ALA A 19 3.89 4.18 -3.01
N ILE A 20 2.73 4.26 -3.67
CA ILE A 20 2.25 5.51 -4.27
C ILE A 20 1.90 6.56 -3.19
N GLY A 21 1.40 6.15 -2.03
CA GLY A 21 1.07 7.07 -0.93
C GLY A 21 2.29 7.59 -0.18
N LEU A 22 3.29 6.74 0.09
CA LEU A 22 4.43 7.02 0.96
C LEU A 22 5.69 7.45 0.21
N LEU A 23 5.98 6.84 -0.94
CA LEU A 23 7.25 7.04 -1.65
C LEU A 23 7.36 8.46 -2.24
N PRO A 24 6.31 9.04 -2.85
CA PRO A 24 6.33 10.45 -3.26
C PRO A 24 6.43 11.40 -2.08
N ALA A 25 5.79 11.07 -0.95
CA ALA A 25 5.86 11.89 0.26
C ALA A 25 7.28 11.91 0.84
N ALA A 26 7.94 10.75 0.92
CA ALA A 26 9.34 10.64 1.33
C ALA A 26 10.29 11.35 0.35
N PHE A 27 10.06 11.18 -0.96
CA PHE A 27 10.86 11.85 -1.99
C PHE A 27 10.76 13.38 -1.89
N MET A 28 9.55 13.93 -1.77
CA MET A 28 9.40 15.38 -1.61
C MET A 28 9.99 15.88 -0.30
N ALA A 29 9.86 15.15 0.80
CA ALA A 29 10.45 15.54 2.08
C ALA A 29 11.99 15.60 2.04
N ILE A 30 12.64 14.70 1.30
CA ILE A 30 14.11 14.62 1.22
C ILE A 30 14.68 15.57 0.16
N PHE A 31 14.08 15.61 -1.03
CA PHE A 31 14.64 16.30 -2.20
C PHE A 31 14.02 17.66 -2.48
N LEU A 32 12.80 17.94 -2.01
CA LEU A 32 12.10 19.21 -2.21
C LEU A 32 11.51 19.77 -0.89
N PRO A 33 12.34 20.05 0.13
CA PRO A 33 11.86 20.48 1.45
C PRO A 33 11.15 21.85 1.43
N SER A 34 11.35 22.66 0.38
CA SER A 34 10.72 23.97 0.21
C SER A 34 9.38 23.95 -0.54
N THR A 35 8.94 22.79 -1.07
CA THR A 35 7.60 22.68 -1.67
C THR A 35 6.50 22.60 -0.60
N PRO A 36 5.28 23.10 -0.88
CA PRO A 36 4.18 23.04 0.05
C PRO A 36 3.84 21.58 0.39
N ALA A 37 3.99 21.22 1.67
CA ALA A 37 3.75 19.87 2.19
C ALA A 37 2.32 19.35 1.98
N LEU A 38 1.39 20.23 1.57
CA LEU A 38 -0.01 19.91 1.32
C LEU A 38 -0.18 18.83 0.25
N ILE A 39 0.60 18.88 -0.83
CA ILE A 39 0.50 17.92 -1.96
C ILE A 39 0.88 16.48 -1.53
N PRO A 40 2.07 16.24 -0.95
CA PRO A 40 2.42 14.91 -0.47
C PRO A 40 1.55 14.44 0.70
N ALA A 41 1.08 15.36 1.56
CA ALA A 41 0.16 15.02 2.64
C ALA A 41 -1.21 14.53 2.13
N LEU A 42 -1.79 15.20 1.13
CA LEU A 42 -3.06 14.77 0.53
C LEU A 42 -2.94 13.42 -0.18
N LEU A 43 -1.82 13.16 -0.85
CA LEU A 43 -1.54 11.85 -1.45
C LEU A 43 -1.40 10.75 -0.39
N SER A 44 -0.64 11.00 0.68
CA SER A 44 -0.51 10.04 1.79
C SER A 44 -1.85 9.78 2.47
N VAL A 45 -2.65 10.81 2.78
CA VAL A 45 -3.94 10.63 3.49
C VAL A 45 -5.00 9.93 2.62
N SER A 46 -5.02 10.17 1.31
CA SER A 46 -6.02 9.56 0.43
C SER A 46 -5.65 8.13 0.01
N VAL A 47 -4.37 7.85 -0.23
CA VAL A 47 -3.92 6.59 -0.85
C VAL A 47 -3.33 5.61 0.15
N ALA A 48 -2.66 6.08 1.23
CA ALA A 48 -2.03 5.17 2.18
C ALA A 48 -3.02 4.37 3.04
N PRO A 49 -4.14 4.94 3.55
CA PRO A 49 -5.12 4.17 4.31
C PRO A 49 -5.77 3.01 3.52
N PRO A 50 -6.30 3.20 2.28
CA PRO A 50 -6.83 2.09 1.51
C PRO A 50 -5.72 1.10 1.12
N GLY A 51 -4.50 1.56 0.84
CA GLY A 51 -3.34 0.68 0.62
C GLY A 51 -3.03 -0.23 1.81
N ALA A 52 -3.04 0.32 3.03
CA ALA A 52 -2.84 -0.44 4.26
C ALA A 52 -3.95 -1.48 4.50
N VAL A 53 -5.21 -1.12 4.24
CA VAL A 53 -6.35 -2.05 4.34
C VAL A 53 -6.23 -3.18 3.30
N CYS A 54 -5.92 -2.85 2.04
CA CYS A 54 -5.70 -3.85 1.00
C CYS A 54 -4.51 -4.77 1.31
N PHE A 55 -3.42 -4.22 1.82
CA PHE A 55 -2.22 -4.99 2.17
C PHE A 55 -2.49 -5.95 3.33
N THR A 56 -3.12 -5.48 4.41
CA THR A 56 -3.48 -6.31 5.58
C THR A 56 -4.49 -7.40 5.21
N ALA A 57 -5.51 -7.07 4.41
CA ALA A 57 -6.46 -8.06 3.90
C ALA A 57 -5.78 -9.11 3.01
N GLY A 58 -4.88 -8.69 2.11
CA GLY A 58 -4.09 -9.60 1.27
C GLY A 58 -3.21 -10.54 2.09
N LEU A 59 -2.58 -10.03 3.15
CA LEU A 59 -1.73 -10.80 4.07
C LEU A 59 -2.55 -11.86 4.84
N LEU A 60 -3.75 -11.51 5.29
CA LEU A 60 -4.69 -12.44 5.92
C LEU A 60 -5.15 -13.54 4.95
N ILE A 61 -5.58 -13.17 3.73
CA ILE A 61 -6.04 -14.14 2.71
C ILE A 61 -4.89 -15.07 2.30
N TRP A 62 -3.69 -14.52 2.12
CA TRP A 62 -2.49 -15.30 1.79
C TRP A 62 -2.11 -16.25 2.94
N GLY A 63 -2.12 -15.78 4.19
CA GLY A 63 -1.82 -16.58 5.37
C GLY A 63 -2.81 -17.74 5.55
N ILE A 64 -4.11 -17.48 5.43
CA ILE A 64 -5.15 -18.53 5.45
C ILE A 64 -4.95 -19.53 4.31
N GLY A 65 -4.57 -19.04 3.13
CA GLY A 65 -4.26 -19.87 1.97
C GLY A 65 -3.01 -20.74 2.13
N LEU A 66 -2.08 -20.37 3.03
CA LEU A 66 -0.93 -21.20 3.40
C LEU A 66 -1.31 -22.29 4.41
N VAL A 67 -2.16 -21.97 5.39
CA VAL A 67 -2.60 -22.91 6.44
C VAL A 67 -3.58 -23.96 5.89
N ARG A 68 -4.34 -23.63 4.84
CA ARG A 68 -5.33 -24.52 4.21
C ARG A 68 -4.78 -25.35 3.04
N ARG A 69 -3.48 -25.26 2.73
CA ARG A 69 -2.80 -26.14 1.78
C ARG A 69 -2.32 -27.41 2.48
#